data_AF-A0A9Q0UM84-F1
#
_entry.id   AF-A0A9Q0UM84-F1
#
_cell.length_a   1.000
_cell.length_b   1.000
_cell.length_c   1.000
_cell.angle_alpha   90.00
_cell.angle_beta   90.00
_cell.angle_gamma   90.00
#
_symmetry.space_group_name_H-M   'P 1'
#
loop_
_entity.id
_entity.type
_entity.pdbx_description
1 polymer ?
#
loop_
_entity_poly.entity_id
_entity_poly.type
_entity_poly.pdbx_seq_one_letter_code
_entity_poly.pdbx_strand_id
1 'polypeptide(L)'
;MYRLLGVYHWKHGRKGLGVFWLQQARDEFLLNKIARHLFDSVGKSISSESFKQWEGLIELLGSESKPAGSLEFLHKYRDFKKSLQQACDKKTLDAARHAADSLMSLMKNPSTPQRFWLPLLYDSLTLLSWPGRPLLNVSQTNLLLNKLQELSMASVRPGFVATDLPAEALNSVRLALATNLGRAILEEQ
;
A
#
# COMPACT_ATOMS: atom_id res chain seq x y z
N MET A 1 2.98 -33.10 -0.36
CA MET A 1 4.38 -32.88 -0.75
C MET A 1 4.73 -31.39 -0.86
N TYR A 2 4.01 -30.59 -1.66
CA TYR A 2 4.29 -29.14 -1.85
C TYR A 2 4.32 -28.30 -0.57
N ARG A 3 3.40 -28.53 0.38
CA ARG A 3 3.39 -27.83 1.67
C ARG A 3 4.67 -28.03 2.49
N LEU A 4 5.18 -29.25 2.55
CA LEU A 4 6.43 -29.59 3.27
C LEU A 4 7.64 -28.90 2.63
N LEU A 5 7.70 -28.90 1.31
CA LEU A 5 8.74 -28.16 0.55
C LEU A 5 8.65 -26.66 0.83
N GLY A 6 7.45 -26.08 0.80
CA GLY A 6 7.23 -24.67 1.11
C GLY A 6 7.71 -24.28 2.51
N VAL A 7 7.34 -25.05 3.53
CA VAL A 7 7.81 -24.82 4.91
C VAL A 7 9.31 -25.00 5.04
N TYR A 8 9.90 -26.00 4.38
CA TYR A 8 11.33 -26.26 4.39
C TYR A 8 12.11 -25.08 3.79
N HIS A 9 11.77 -24.66 2.58
CA HIS A 9 12.43 -23.52 1.92
C HIS A 9 12.26 -22.22 2.71
N TRP A 10 11.07 -21.98 3.28
CA TRP A 10 10.81 -20.81 4.13
C TRP A 10 11.72 -20.78 5.38
N LYS A 11 11.84 -21.91 6.10
CA LYS A 11 12.68 -22.01 7.30
C LYS A 11 14.18 -21.89 7.02
N HIS A 12 14.62 -22.29 5.82
CA HIS A 12 16.02 -22.23 5.40
C HIS A 12 16.37 -20.96 4.60
N GLY A 13 15.62 -19.86 4.80
CA GLY A 13 15.94 -18.55 4.22
C GLY A 13 15.63 -18.39 2.73
N ARG A 14 15.22 -19.45 2.04
CA ARG A 14 14.81 -19.44 0.62
C ARG A 14 13.34 -19.03 0.51
N LYS A 15 13.03 -17.80 0.96
CA LYS A 15 11.66 -17.31 1.17
C LYS A 15 10.79 -17.40 -0.08
N GLY A 16 11.31 -17.10 -1.27
CA GLY A 16 10.55 -17.12 -2.53
C GLY A 16 10.19 -18.50 -2.99
N LEU A 17 11.14 -19.43 -2.94
CA LEU A 17 10.84 -20.85 -3.17
C LEU A 17 9.85 -21.37 -2.12
N GLY A 18 9.96 -20.91 -0.87
CA GLY A 18 9.00 -21.19 0.18
C GLY A 18 7.59 -20.75 -0.18
N VAL A 19 7.40 -19.50 -0.58
CA VAL A 19 6.12 -18.93 -1.00
C VAL A 19 5.58 -19.60 -2.26
N PHE A 20 6.43 -19.81 -3.26
CA PHE A 20 6.08 -20.51 -4.50
C PHE A 20 5.47 -21.88 -4.22
N TRP A 21 6.15 -22.72 -3.43
CA TRP A 21 5.64 -24.05 -3.11
C TRP A 21 4.39 -24.01 -2.23
N LEU A 22 4.24 -22.99 -1.36
CA LEU A 22 3.02 -22.79 -0.58
C LEU A 22 1.83 -22.36 -1.46
N GLN A 23 2.05 -21.59 -2.52
CA GLN A 23 1.02 -21.26 -3.51
C GLN A 23 0.62 -22.47 -4.34
N GLN A 24 1.58 -23.28 -4.80
CA GLN A 24 1.29 -24.55 -5.46
C GLN A 24 0.49 -25.50 -4.54
N ALA A 25 0.75 -25.44 -3.24
CA ALA A 25 0.00 -26.18 -2.23
C ALA A 25 -1.39 -25.58 -1.90
N ARG A 26 -1.72 -24.38 -2.41
CA ARG A 26 -2.90 -23.60 -2.03
C ARG A 26 -3.07 -23.41 -0.51
N ASP A 27 -1.96 -23.30 0.21
CA ASP A 27 -1.96 -23.13 1.68
C ASP A 27 -2.17 -21.65 2.06
N GLU A 28 -3.39 -21.17 1.85
CA GLU A 28 -3.78 -19.77 2.10
C GLU A 28 -3.54 -19.35 3.55
N PHE A 29 -3.68 -20.28 4.51
CA PHE A 29 -3.44 -20.01 5.92
C PHE A 29 -1.98 -19.59 6.16
N LEU A 30 -1.01 -20.37 5.67
CA LEU A 30 0.40 -20.05 5.81
C LEU A 30 0.79 -18.82 5.01
N LEU A 31 0.27 -18.65 3.79
CA LEU A 31 0.52 -17.47 2.96
C LEU A 31 0.02 -16.19 3.67
N ASN A 32 -1.17 -16.22 4.26
CA ASN A 32 -1.71 -15.11 5.05
C ASN A 32 -0.95 -14.87 6.36
N LYS A 33 -0.37 -15.91 6.97
CA LYS A 33 0.51 -15.75 8.13
C LYS A 33 1.83 -15.07 7.74
N ILE A 34 2.41 -15.45 6.60
CA ILE A 34 3.60 -14.82 6.03
C ILE A 34 3.32 -13.35 5.70
N ALA A 35 2.22 -13.06 4.99
CA ALA A 35 1.84 -11.70 4.65
C ALA A 35 1.64 -10.84 5.90
N ARG A 36 0.97 -11.36 6.94
CA ARG A 36 0.84 -10.66 8.24
C ARG A 36 2.17 -10.32 8.87
N HIS A 37 3.10 -11.27 8.92
CA HIS A 37 4.44 -11.01 9.44
C HIS A 37 5.16 -9.92 8.63
N LEU A 38 5.06 -9.96 7.30
CA LEU A 38 5.66 -8.93 6.44
C LEU A 38 5.03 -7.56 6.68
N PHE A 39 3.70 -7.50 6.80
CA PHE A 39 3.00 -6.26 7.12
C PHE A 39 3.43 -5.65 8.46
N ASP A 40 3.63 -6.47 9.49
CA ASP A 40 4.10 -6.02 10.80
C ASP A 40 5.54 -5.49 10.76
N SER A 41 6.35 -5.97 9.81
CA SER A 41 7.68 -5.44 9.53
C SER A 41 7.64 -4.11 8.75
N VAL A 42 6.69 -3.95 7.83
CA VAL A 42 6.51 -2.69 7.05
C VAL A 42 5.98 -1.55 7.90
N GLY A 43 4.96 -1.82 8.72
CA GLY A 43 4.26 -0.77 9.45
C GLY A 43 5.11 -0.02 10.47
N LYS A 44 6.20 -0.65 10.95
CA LYS A 44 7.02 -0.16 12.07
C LYS A 44 8.18 0.74 11.68
N SER A 45 8.52 0.83 10.39
CA SER A 45 9.67 1.62 9.95
C SER A 45 9.45 2.14 8.55
N ILE A 46 9.08 3.42 8.45
CA ILE A 46 8.92 4.16 7.20
C ILE A 46 10.15 5.07 6.99
N SER A 47 11.35 4.57 7.30
CA SER A 47 12.59 5.22 6.87
C SER A 47 13.02 4.64 5.51
N SER A 48 13.84 5.37 4.77
CA SER A 48 14.33 4.91 3.46
C SER A 48 15.15 3.62 3.55
N GLU A 49 15.80 3.37 4.68
CA GLU A 49 16.62 2.18 4.93
C GLU A 49 15.78 0.93 5.20
N SER A 50 14.72 1.06 6.01
CA SER A 50 13.79 -0.04 6.25
C SER A 50 12.97 -0.40 5.02
N PHE A 51 12.64 0.59 4.19
CA PHE A 51 11.97 0.36 2.92
C PHE A 51 12.80 -0.53 1.99
N LYS A 52 14.11 -0.27 1.84
CA LYS A 52 15.02 -1.11 1.03
C LYS A 52 15.13 -2.54 1.56
N GLN A 53 15.19 -2.71 2.88
CA GLN A 53 15.25 -4.04 3.49
C GLN A 53 13.96 -4.83 3.21
N TRP A 54 12.80 -4.18 3.33
CA TRP A 54 11.52 -4.80 3.01
C TRP A 54 11.33 -5.05 1.51
N GLU A 55 11.80 -4.14 0.65
CA GLU A 55 11.80 -4.29 -0.79
C GLU A 55 12.54 -5.56 -1.20
N GLY A 56 13.74 -5.78 -0.66
CA GLY A 56 14.49 -7.02 -0.85
C GLY A 56 13.73 -8.24 -0.34
N LEU A 57 13.00 -8.13 0.78
CA LEU A 57 12.16 -9.22 1.27
C LEU A 57 11.00 -9.56 0.33
N ILE A 58 10.41 -8.58 -0.36
CA ILE A 58 9.35 -8.81 -1.36
C ILE A 58 9.90 -9.37 -2.66
N GLU A 59 11.05 -8.87 -3.12
CA GLU A 59 11.73 -9.42 -4.30
C GLU A 59 12.07 -10.88 -4.10
N LEU A 60 12.51 -11.23 -2.88
CA LEU A 60 12.70 -12.61 -2.49
C LEU A 60 11.42 -13.44 -2.50
N LEU A 61 10.19 -12.89 -2.58
CA LEU A 61 8.95 -13.68 -2.69
C LEU A 61 8.69 -14.20 -4.11
N GLY A 62 9.42 -13.69 -5.12
CA GLY A 62 9.32 -14.10 -6.52
C GLY A 62 8.17 -13.43 -7.30
N SER A 63 8.39 -13.19 -8.59
CA SER A 63 7.42 -12.59 -9.53
C SER A 63 6.61 -13.61 -10.33
N GLU A 64 6.97 -14.89 -10.29
CA GLU A 64 6.52 -15.90 -11.26
C GLU A 64 5.18 -16.57 -10.94
N SER A 65 4.67 -16.37 -9.74
CA SER A 65 3.32 -16.81 -9.37
C SER A 65 2.41 -15.59 -9.34
N LYS A 66 1.23 -15.63 -9.97
CA LYS A 66 0.16 -14.66 -9.66
C LYS A 66 -0.15 -14.80 -8.16
N PRO A 67 0.30 -13.90 -7.28
CA PRO A 67 0.00 -14.02 -5.88
C PRO A 67 -1.49 -13.71 -5.74
N ALA A 68 -2.27 -14.58 -5.10
CA ALA A 68 -3.65 -14.26 -4.78
C ALA A 68 -3.72 -13.59 -3.40
N GLY A 69 -4.52 -12.55 -3.26
CA GLY A 69 -4.85 -11.94 -1.97
C GLY A 69 -3.72 -11.09 -1.36
N SER A 70 -3.38 -11.36 -0.10
CA SER A 70 -2.56 -10.47 0.74
C SER A 70 -1.12 -10.26 0.25
N LEU A 71 -0.53 -11.24 -0.45
CA LEU A 71 0.79 -11.12 -1.06
C LEU A 71 0.77 -10.24 -2.33
N GLU A 72 -0.33 -10.24 -3.07
CA GLU A 72 -0.51 -9.38 -4.25
C GLU A 72 -0.47 -7.90 -3.84
N PHE A 73 -1.14 -7.59 -2.72
CA PHE A 73 -1.12 -6.26 -2.14
C PHE A 73 0.31 -5.82 -1.78
N LEU A 74 1.16 -6.70 -1.25
CA LEU A 74 2.56 -6.37 -0.94
C LEU A 74 3.35 -5.95 -2.18
N HIS A 75 3.23 -6.70 -3.28
CA HIS A 75 3.88 -6.34 -4.55
C HIS A 75 3.37 -4.99 -5.08
N LYS A 76 2.04 -4.79 -5.11
CA LYS A 76 1.45 -3.52 -5.56
C LYS A 76 1.85 -2.35 -4.65
N TYR A 77 1.92 -2.57 -3.34
CA TYR A 77 2.35 -1.56 -2.37
C TYR A 77 3.81 -1.14 -2.60
N ARG A 78 4.68 -2.11 -2.92
CA ARG A 78 6.09 -1.84 -3.28
C ARG A 78 6.17 -1.03 -4.56
N ASP A 79 5.45 -1.44 -5.59
CA ASP A 79 5.49 -0.80 -6.91
C ASP A 79 4.93 0.63 -6.85
N PHE A 80 3.89 0.85 -6.05
CA PHE A 80 3.39 2.18 -5.72
C PHE A 80 4.48 3.04 -5.05
N LYS A 81 5.15 2.54 -4.02
CA LYS A 81 6.21 3.28 -3.33
C LYS A 81 7.38 3.64 -4.27
N LYS A 82 7.78 2.75 -5.17
CA LYS A 82 8.76 3.05 -6.23
C LYS A 82 8.27 4.17 -7.15
N SER A 83 7.02 4.09 -7.59
CA SER A 83 6.41 5.10 -8.47
C SER A 83 6.32 6.46 -7.80
N LEU A 84 5.95 6.49 -6.51
CA LEU A 84 5.89 7.70 -5.69
C LEU A 84 7.28 8.33 -5.55
N GLN A 85 8.31 7.53 -5.25
CA GLN A 85 9.69 8.01 -5.18
C GLN A 85 10.13 8.65 -6.51
N GLN A 86 9.85 7.98 -7.63
CA GLN A 86 10.15 8.52 -8.96
C GLN A 86 9.40 9.82 -9.25
N ALA A 87 8.14 9.94 -8.82
CA ALA A 87 7.36 11.18 -8.97
C ALA A 87 7.96 12.32 -8.14
N CYS A 88 8.41 12.05 -6.92
CA CYS A 88 9.10 13.02 -6.06
C CYS A 88 10.46 13.46 -6.64
N ASP A 89 11.24 12.53 -7.18
CA ASP A 89 12.59 12.79 -7.69
C ASP A 89 12.57 13.52 -9.04
N LYS A 90 11.77 13.03 -9.99
CA LYS A 90 11.73 13.57 -11.36
C LYS A 90 10.82 14.79 -11.48
N LYS A 91 9.83 14.91 -10.58
CA LYS A 91 8.78 15.96 -10.59
C LYS A 91 8.06 16.10 -11.94
N THR A 92 7.98 15.03 -12.72
CA THR A 92 7.25 15.02 -14.01
C THR A 92 5.79 14.69 -13.80
N LEU A 93 4.92 15.29 -14.62
CA LEU A 93 3.48 15.04 -14.57
C LEU A 93 3.15 13.56 -14.84
N ASP A 94 3.83 12.92 -15.78
CA ASP A 94 3.55 11.53 -16.14
C ASP A 94 3.93 10.56 -15.02
N ALA A 95 5.05 10.80 -14.31
CA ALA A 95 5.42 10.00 -13.15
C ALA A 95 4.42 10.19 -12.00
N ALA A 96 3.96 11.43 -11.79
CA ALA A 96 2.96 11.73 -10.77
C ALA A 96 1.61 11.07 -11.09
N ARG A 97 1.17 11.10 -12.35
CA ARG A 97 -0.04 10.40 -12.82
C ARG A 97 0.08 8.90 -12.64
N HIS A 98 1.18 8.29 -13.05
CA HIS A 98 1.42 6.86 -12.85
C HIS A 98 1.38 6.46 -11.37
N ALA A 99 1.97 7.28 -10.49
CA ALA A 99 1.91 7.07 -9.05
C ALA A 99 0.48 7.22 -8.50
N ALA A 100 -0.30 8.19 -8.99
CA ALA A 100 -1.71 8.37 -8.63
C ALA A 100 -2.58 7.20 -9.10
N ASP A 101 -2.37 6.68 -10.31
CA ASP A 101 -3.05 5.49 -10.82
C ASP A 101 -2.72 4.24 -9.99
N SER A 102 -1.44 4.11 -9.61
CA SER A 102 -0.98 3.03 -8.72
C SER A 102 -1.62 3.12 -7.33
N LEU A 103 -1.71 4.33 -6.76
CA LEU A 103 -2.44 4.60 -5.51
C LEU A 103 -3.91 4.17 -5.65
N MET A 104 -4.59 4.58 -6.71
CA MET A 104 -6.00 4.24 -6.90
C MET A 104 -6.22 2.75 -7.13
N SER A 105 -5.32 2.06 -7.80
CA SER A 105 -5.33 0.60 -7.95
C SER A 105 -5.30 -0.11 -6.59
N LEU A 106 -4.44 0.37 -5.68
CA LEU A 106 -4.40 -0.14 -4.30
C LEU A 106 -5.67 0.22 -3.52
N MET A 107 -6.10 1.47 -3.56
CA MET A 107 -7.22 1.93 -2.75
C MET A 107 -8.56 1.32 -3.20
N LYS A 108 -8.75 1.04 -4.50
CA LYS A 108 -9.94 0.36 -5.01
C LYS A 108 -9.95 -1.15 -4.73
N ASN A 109 -8.79 -1.76 -4.45
CA ASN A 109 -8.72 -3.19 -4.21
C ASN A 109 -9.33 -3.54 -2.83
N PRO A 110 -10.37 -4.39 -2.76
CA PRO A 110 -10.98 -4.79 -1.49
C PRO A 110 -10.03 -5.59 -0.58
N SER A 111 -8.96 -6.16 -1.15
CA SER A 111 -7.95 -6.91 -0.40
C SER A 111 -6.92 -6.01 0.30
N THR A 112 -6.98 -4.70 0.09
CA THR A 112 -6.04 -3.75 0.71
C THR A 112 -6.33 -3.61 2.20
N PRO A 113 -5.42 -4.06 3.10
CA PRO A 113 -5.71 -4.08 4.53
C PRO A 113 -5.89 -2.67 5.10
N GLN A 114 -6.91 -2.48 5.94
CA GLN A 114 -7.30 -1.17 6.47
C GLN A 114 -6.16 -0.41 7.16
N ARG A 115 -5.28 -1.12 7.87
CA ARG A 115 -4.09 -0.53 8.54
C ARG A 115 -3.12 0.18 7.58
N PHE A 116 -3.18 -0.11 6.28
CA PHE A 116 -2.35 0.55 5.26
C PHE A 116 -3.02 1.76 4.62
N TRP A 117 -4.31 2.01 4.85
CA TRP A 117 -5.03 3.10 4.19
C TRP A 117 -4.45 4.46 4.57
N LEU A 118 -4.25 4.73 5.87
CA LEU A 118 -3.68 6.00 6.31
C LEU A 118 -2.20 6.17 5.90
N PRO A 119 -1.31 5.17 6.05
CA PRO A 119 0.05 5.24 5.51
C PRO A 119 0.09 5.52 4.01
N LEU A 120 -0.71 4.81 3.20
CA LEU A 120 -0.80 5.05 1.75
C LEU A 120 -1.19 6.49 1.42
N LEU A 121 -2.21 7.02 2.10
CA LEU A 121 -2.69 8.37 1.87
C LEU A 121 -1.69 9.42 2.34
N TYR A 122 -1.03 9.18 3.48
CA TYR A 122 -0.03 10.09 4.04
C TYR A 122 1.22 10.16 3.17
N ASP A 123 1.70 9.02 2.67
CA ASP A 123 2.79 8.96 1.70
C ASP A 123 2.44 9.73 0.41
N SER A 124 1.16 9.75 0.04
CA SER A 124 0.66 10.38 -1.20
C SER A 124 0.39 11.88 -1.07
N LEU A 125 0.71 12.54 0.05
CA LEU A 125 0.42 13.97 0.24
C LEU A 125 0.99 14.83 -0.90
N THR A 126 2.17 14.47 -1.43
CA THR A 126 2.78 15.18 -2.58
C THR A 126 1.97 15.05 -3.87
N LEU A 127 1.26 13.93 -4.07
CA LEU A 127 0.37 13.71 -5.21
C LEU A 127 -0.98 14.42 -5.00
N LEU A 128 -1.52 14.36 -3.77
CA LEU A 128 -2.80 14.99 -3.42
C LEU A 128 -2.72 16.53 -3.47
N SER A 129 -1.56 17.08 -3.14
CA SER A 129 -1.27 18.52 -3.18
C SER A 129 -0.46 18.91 -4.42
N TRP A 130 -0.58 18.16 -5.52
CA TRP A 130 0.17 18.44 -6.74
C TRP A 130 -0.11 19.86 -7.25
N PRO A 131 0.91 20.71 -7.53
CA PRO A 131 0.69 22.12 -7.87
C PRO A 131 -0.05 22.34 -9.19
N GLY A 132 0.15 21.45 -10.17
CA GLY A 132 -0.55 21.50 -11.46
C GLY A 132 -1.99 21.02 -11.35
N ARG A 133 -2.60 20.60 -12.47
CA ARG A 133 -3.96 20.03 -12.46
C ARG A 133 -4.09 18.88 -11.43
N PRO A 134 -5.22 18.76 -10.72
CA PRO A 134 -5.49 17.64 -9.82
C PRO A 134 -5.20 16.31 -10.50
N LEU A 135 -4.44 15.45 -9.83
CA LEU A 135 -4.15 14.12 -10.33
C LEU A 135 -5.31 13.15 -10.09
N LEU A 136 -6.18 13.48 -9.13
CA LEU A 136 -7.37 12.71 -8.81
C LEU A 136 -8.62 13.52 -9.12
N ASN A 137 -9.57 12.88 -9.79
CA ASN A 137 -10.87 13.44 -10.12
C ASN A 137 -11.84 13.42 -8.91
N VAL A 138 -13.04 13.97 -9.07
CA VAL A 138 -14.04 14.05 -7.99
C VAL A 138 -14.40 12.67 -7.45
N SER A 139 -14.64 11.69 -8.32
CA SER A 139 -15.01 10.33 -7.92
C SER A 139 -13.90 9.61 -7.14
N GLN A 140 -12.64 9.76 -7.57
CA GLN A 140 -11.48 9.16 -6.93
C GLN A 140 -11.24 9.81 -5.56
N THR A 141 -11.33 11.13 -5.48
CA THR A 141 -11.15 11.87 -4.22
C THR A 141 -12.21 11.49 -3.18
N ASN A 142 -13.48 11.38 -3.60
CA ASN A 142 -14.56 10.93 -2.72
C ASN A 142 -14.36 9.48 -2.22
N LEU A 143 -13.84 8.58 -3.06
CA LEU A 143 -13.50 7.22 -2.62
C LEU A 143 -12.45 7.22 -1.50
N LEU A 144 -11.43 8.07 -1.59
CA LEU A 144 -10.41 8.20 -0.57
C LEU A 144 -10.95 8.83 0.73
N LEU A 145 -11.81 9.86 0.61
CA LEU A 145 -12.50 10.47 1.75
C LEU A 145 -13.38 9.47 2.50
N ASN A 146 -14.13 8.64 1.79
CA ASN A 146 -14.96 7.60 2.40
C ASN A 146 -14.12 6.60 3.21
N LYS A 147 -12.98 6.16 2.66
CA LYS A 147 -12.05 5.28 3.37
C LYS A 147 -11.42 5.93 4.60
N LEU A 148 -11.09 7.22 4.52
CA LEU A 148 -10.59 7.98 5.67
C LEU A 148 -11.65 8.10 6.76
N GLN A 149 -12.92 8.30 6.38
CA GLN A 149 -14.05 8.33 7.30
C GLN A 149 -14.28 6.97 7.96
N GLU A 150 -14.26 5.88 7.20
CA GLU A 150 -14.31 4.51 7.72
C GLU A 150 -13.19 4.24 8.74
N LEU A 151 -11.97 4.68 8.45
CA LEU A 151 -10.83 4.57 9.36
C LEU A 151 -11.05 5.39 10.65
N SER A 152 -11.57 6.60 10.54
CA SER A 152 -11.90 7.45 11.70
C SER A 152 -13.00 6.85 12.58
N MET A 153 -13.93 6.08 12.03
CA MET A 153 -14.94 5.37 12.81
C MET A 153 -14.37 4.09 13.43
N ALA A 154 -13.46 3.41 12.73
CA ALA A 154 -12.82 2.19 13.22
C ALA A 154 -11.84 2.47 14.38
N SER A 155 -11.21 3.65 14.42
CA SER A 155 -10.26 4.03 15.47
C SER A 155 -10.87 4.14 16.87
N VAL A 156 -12.19 4.29 16.97
CA VAL A 156 -12.93 4.34 18.24
C VAL A 156 -13.21 2.93 18.79
N ARG A 157 -13.02 1.87 18.00
CA ARG A 157 -13.37 0.50 18.39
C ARG A 157 -12.25 -0.17 19.19
N PRO A 158 -12.58 -1.00 20.21
CA PRO A 158 -11.59 -1.81 20.90
C PRO A 158 -10.91 -2.78 19.92
N GLY A 159 -9.57 -2.84 19.95
CA GLY A 159 -8.76 -3.67 19.05
C GLY A 159 -8.28 -2.97 17.77
N PHE A 160 -8.52 -1.67 17.61
CA PHE A 160 -7.90 -0.89 16.54
C PHE A 160 -6.38 -0.84 16.72
N VAL A 161 -5.64 -1.22 15.67
CA VAL A 161 -4.18 -1.10 15.64
C VAL A 161 -3.84 0.26 15.06
N ALA A 162 -3.35 1.16 15.92
CA ALA A 162 -2.89 2.48 15.50
C ALA A 162 -1.69 2.36 14.55
N THR A 163 -1.57 3.33 13.64
CA THR A 163 -0.42 3.46 12.74
C THR A 163 0.69 4.21 13.46
N ASP A 164 1.95 3.86 13.20
CA ASP A 164 3.13 4.54 13.75
C ASP A 164 3.40 5.92 13.08
N LEU A 165 2.34 6.63 12.70
CA LEU A 165 2.38 7.92 12.02
C LEU A 165 2.24 9.08 13.01
N PRO A 166 2.69 10.30 12.64
CA PRO A 166 2.43 11.50 13.43
C PRO A 166 0.95 11.71 13.72
N ALA A 167 0.63 12.30 14.86
CA ALA A 167 -0.76 12.57 15.28
C ALA A 167 -1.52 13.43 14.25
N GLU A 168 -0.81 14.28 13.52
CA GLU A 168 -1.35 15.17 12.49
C GLU A 168 -1.65 14.47 11.17
N ALA A 169 -1.16 13.25 10.95
CA ALA A 169 -1.23 12.57 9.65
C ALA A 169 -2.66 12.50 9.09
N LEU A 170 -3.63 12.19 9.96
CA LEU A 170 -5.04 12.14 9.57
C LEU A 170 -5.56 13.50 9.13
N ASN A 171 -5.21 14.57 9.84
CA ASN A 171 -5.63 15.93 9.52
C ASN A 171 -4.95 16.45 8.25
N SER A 172 -3.66 16.16 8.04
CA SER A 172 -2.93 16.50 6.81
C SER A 172 -3.56 15.84 5.59
N VAL A 173 -3.88 14.54 5.68
CA VAL A 173 -4.54 13.81 4.59
C VAL A 173 -5.94 14.37 4.33
N ARG A 174 -6.73 14.63 5.37
CA ARG A 174 -8.07 15.22 5.22
C ARG A 174 -8.03 16.55 4.51
N LEU A 175 -7.09 17.43 4.89
CA LEU A 175 -6.91 18.74 4.26
C LEU A 175 -6.52 18.58 2.79
N ALA A 176 -5.52 17.75 2.48
CA ALA A 176 -5.05 17.54 1.12
C ALA A 176 -6.17 17.00 0.19
N LEU A 177 -6.97 16.05 0.68
CA LEU A 177 -8.12 15.53 -0.06
C LEU A 177 -9.21 16.59 -0.28
N ALA A 178 -9.53 17.39 0.74
CA ALA A 178 -10.51 18.47 0.61
C ALA A 178 -10.05 19.53 -0.41
N THR A 179 -8.77 19.91 -0.37
CA THR A 179 -8.19 20.81 -1.35
C THR A 179 -8.21 20.22 -2.76
N ASN A 180 -7.84 18.94 -2.93
CA ASN A 180 -7.91 18.28 -4.23
C ASN A 180 -9.34 18.22 -4.76
N LEU A 181 -10.32 17.91 -3.90
CA LEU A 181 -11.74 17.84 -4.28
C LEU A 181 -12.24 19.18 -4.81
N GLY A 182 -11.98 20.27 -4.09
CA GLY A 182 -12.38 21.61 -4.52
C GLY A 182 -11.80 21.97 -5.88
N ARG A 183 -10.53 21.63 -6.12
CA ARG A 183 -9.87 21.87 -7.41
C ARG A 183 -10.39 20.98 -8.53
N ALA A 184 -10.65 19.70 -8.25
CA ALA A 184 -11.19 18.76 -9.23
C ALA A 184 -12.59 19.16 -9.70
N ILE A 185 -13.45 19.64 -8.78
CA ILE A 185 -14.77 20.17 -9.13
C ILE A 185 -14.67 21.34 -10.12
N LEU A 186 -13.72 22.26 -9.91
CA LEU A 186 -13.51 23.39 -10.81
C LEU A 186 -12.95 22.99 -12.19
N GLU A 187 -12.23 21.86 -12.28
CA GLU A 187 -11.72 21.36 -13.56
C GLU A 187 -12.72 20.52 -14.36
N GLU A 188 -13.71 19.93 -13.71
CA GLU A 188 -14.76 19.10 -14.34
C GLU A 188 -15.98 19.91 -14.81
N GLN A 189 -15.97 21.23 -14.61
CA GLN A 189 -17.01 22.16 -15.08
C GLN A 189 -16.86 22.56 -16.54
#